data_AF-A0A8S2SF36-F1
#
_entry.id   AF-A0A8S2SF36-F1
#
_cell.length_a   1.000
_cell.length_b   1.000
_cell.length_c   1.000
_cell.angle_alpha   90.00
_cell.angle_beta   90.00
_cell.angle_gamma   90.00
#
_symmetry.space_group_name_H-M   'P 1'
#
loop_
_entity.id
_entity.type
_entity.pdbx_description
1 polymer ?
#
loop_
_entity_poly.entity_id
_entity_poly.type
_entity_poly.pdbx_seq_one_letter_code
_entity_poly.pdbx_strand_id
1 'polypeptide(L)'
;MIQSAGGALITIYVGGIVFNKLARPRQRMTVLTFSERAVVAPRDGKLCFMFKVGNNIATQLTRPAIRVIYYKLQPKATGEISPVE
;
A
#
# COMPACT_ATOMS: atom_id res chain seq x y z
N MET A 1 -40.36 -25.17 -10.37
CA MET A 1 -38.99 -25.50 -10.83
C MET A 1 -38.17 -24.26 -11.18
N ILE A 2 -38.68 -23.34 -12.01
CA ILE A 2 -37.98 -22.07 -12.35
C ILE A 2 -37.53 -21.27 -11.11
N GLN A 3 -38.38 -21.16 -10.08
CA GLN A 3 -38.08 -20.40 -8.86
C GLN A 3 -36.91 -21.01 -8.06
N SER A 4 -36.86 -22.33 -7.94
CA SER A 4 -35.80 -23.03 -7.21
C SER A 4 -34.47 -22.99 -7.96
N ALA A 5 -34.50 -23.14 -9.29
CA ALA A 5 -33.32 -23.01 -10.13
C ALA A 5 -32.76 -21.58 -10.10
N GLY A 6 -33.62 -20.56 -10.21
CA GLY A 6 -33.23 -19.16 -10.11
C GLY A 6 -32.64 -18.80 -8.75
N GLY A 7 -33.24 -19.28 -7.65
CA GLY A 7 -32.73 -19.08 -6.30
C GLY A 7 -31.32 -19.64 -6.11
N ALA A 8 -31.07 -20.87 -6.57
CA ALA A 8 -29.76 -21.50 -6.48
C ALA A 8 -28.67 -20.72 -7.24
N LEU A 9 -28.98 -20.22 -8.44
CA LEU A 9 -28.06 -19.42 -9.24
C LEU A 9 -27.68 -18.11 -8.54
N ILE A 10 -28.66 -17.43 -7.93
CA ILE A 10 -28.42 -16.18 -7.19
C ILE A 10 -27.54 -16.44 -5.96
N THR A 11 -27.78 -17.51 -5.22
CA THR A 11 -26.98 -17.85 -4.04
C THR A 11 -25.52 -18.10 -4.39
N ILE A 12 -25.25 -18.84 -5.47
CA ILE A 12 -23.87 -19.11 -5.93
C ILE A 12 -23.19 -17.81 -6.39
N TYR A 13 -23.93 -16.94 -7.10
CA TYR A 13 -23.40 -15.66 -7.57
C TYR A 13 -23.01 -14.72 -6.42
N VAL A 14 -23.92 -14.52 -5.46
CA VAL A 14 -23.66 -13.65 -4.30
C VAL A 14 -22.57 -14.23 -3.42
N GLY A 15 -22.58 -15.55 -3.18
CA GLY A 15 -21.52 -16.24 -2.46
C GLY A 15 -20.14 -16.04 -3.10
N GLY A 16 -20.06 -16.15 -4.44
CA GLY A 16 -18.83 -15.90 -5.19
C GLY A 16 -18.32 -14.47 -5.06
N ILE A 17 -19.20 -13.47 -5.11
CA ILE A 17 -18.82 -12.06 -4.93
C ILE A 17 -18.28 -11.81 -3.52
N VAL A 18 -18.95 -12.34 -2.49
CA VAL A 18 -18.54 -12.18 -1.09
C VAL A 18 -17.20 -12.88 -0.85
N PHE A 19 -17.04 -14.12 -1.35
CA PHE A 19 -15.78 -14.85 -1.24
C PHE A 19 -14.64 -14.12 -1.93
N ASN A 20 -14.85 -13.60 -3.16
CA ASN A 20 -13.85 -12.80 -3.84
C ASN A 20 -13.47 -11.54 -3.05
N LYS A 21 -14.44 -10.88 -2.42
CA LYS A 21 -14.19 -9.69 -1.59
C LYS A 21 -13.39 -10.02 -0.32
N LEU A 22 -13.60 -11.21 0.26
CA LEU A 22 -12.85 -11.71 1.43
C LEU A 22 -11.46 -12.23 1.06
N ALA A 23 -11.32 -12.88 -0.10
CA ALA A 23 -10.08 -13.42 -0.62
C ALA A 23 -9.11 -12.29 -1.04
N ARG A 24 -9.64 -11.11 -1.40
CA ARG A 24 -8.80 -9.93 -1.58
C ARG A 24 -8.09 -9.64 -0.26
N PRO A 25 -6.74 -9.70 -0.23
CA PRO A 25 -6.01 -9.31 0.96
C PRO A 25 -6.30 -7.84 1.21
N ARG A 26 -7.13 -7.53 2.23
CA ARG A 26 -7.30 -6.17 2.71
C ARG A 26 -5.90 -5.67 3.07
N GLN A 27 -5.41 -4.67 2.34
CA GLN A 27 -4.11 -4.03 2.57
C GLN A 27 -4.04 -3.49 4.00
N ARG A 28 -3.70 -4.35 4.96
CA ARG A 28 -3.35 -3.92 6.31
C ARG A 28 -1.89 -3.49 6.24
N MET A 29 -1.68 -2.19 6.04
CA MET A 29 -0.38 -1.54 6.26
C MET A 29 0.17 -1.77 7.68
N THR A 30 -0.65 -2.26 8.62
CA THR A 30 -0.29 -2.56 10.02
C THR A 30 0.87 -3.55 10.20
N VAL A 31 1.24 -4.29 9.16
CA VAL A 31 2.33 -5.29 9.22
C VAL A 31 3.71 -4.63 9.09
N LEU A 32 3.81 -3.52 8.36
CA LEU A 32 5.06 -2.83 8.11
C LEU A 32 5.16 -1.59 8.99
N THR A 33 6.17 -1.57 9.86
CA THR A 33 6.50 -0.39 10.67
C THR A 33 7.62 0.38 10.00
N PHE A 34 7.44 1.69 9.87
CA PHE A 34 8.47 2.61 9.41
C PHE A 34 9.10 3.32 10.61
N SER A 35 10.38 3.68 10.50
CA SER A 35 11.00 4.55 11.50
C SER A 35 10.38 5.94 11.48
N GLU A 36 10.16 6.51 12.66
CA GLU A 36 9.67 7.90 12.82
C GLU A 36 10.62 8.96 12.25
N ARG A 37 11.92 8.64 12.20
CA ARG A 37 12.96 9.55 11.74
C ARG A 37 13.74 8.93 10.59
N ALA A 38 13.99 9.73 9.58
CA ALA A 38 14.97 9.43 8.53
C ALA A 38 16.27 10.17 8.80
N VAL A 39 17.38 9.60 8.38
CA VAL A 39 18.72 10.16 8.59
C VAL A 39 19.41 10.40 7.25
N VAL A 40 20.16 11.50 7.18
CA VAL A 40 21.04 11.83 6.05
C VAL A 40 22.47 11.79 6.56
N ALA A 41 23.27 10.86 6.04
CA ALA A 41 24.64 10.65 6.50
C ALA A 41 25.55 10.22 5.35
N PRO A 42 26.85 10.54 5.42
CA PRO A 42 27.83 10.03 4.46
C PRO A 42 28.04 8.52 4.67
N ARG A 43 27.96 7.74 3.60
CA ARG A 43 28.29 6.32 3.55
C ARG A 43 29.08 6.05 2.27
N ASP A 44 30.23 5.41 2.39
CA ASP A 44 31.13 5.12 1.26
C ASP A 44 31.44 6.36 0.38
N GLY A 45 31.64 7.52 1.03
CA GLY A 45 31.96 8.79 0.38
C GLY A 45 30.78 9.51 -0.29
N LYS A 46 29.55 9.02 -0.13
CA LYS A 46 28.34 9.62 -0.71
C LYS A 46 27.31 9.95 0.36
N LEU A 47 26.58 11.05 0.18
CA LEU A 47 25.48 11.42 1.07
C LEU A 47 24.25 10.55 0.76
N CYS A 48 23.76 9.80 1.76
CA CYS A 48 22.64 8.87 1.59
C CYS A 48 21.48 9.22 2.53
N PHE A 49 20.26 9.23 1.98
CA PHE A 49 19.01 9.29 2.75
C PHE A 49 18.57 7.88 3.13
N MET A 50 18.39 7.64 4.43
CA MET A 50 18.10 6.30 4.97
C MET A 50 16.95 6.35 5.96
N PHE A 51 16.08 5.33 5.90
CA PHE A 51 14.99 5.09 6.86
C PHE A 51 14.91 3.59 7.15
N LYS A 52 14.38 3.21 8.31
CA LYS A 52 14.20 1.80 8.67
C LYS A 52 12.79 1.35 8.35
N VAL A 53 12.68 0.11 7.89
CA VAL A 53 11.40 -0.59 7.66
C VAL A 53 11.47 -1.92 8.38
N GLY A 54 10.47 -2.22 9.20
CA GLY A 54 10.35 -3.45 9.97
C GLY A 54 9.09 -4.21 9.57
N ASN A 55 9.18 -5.54 9.58
CA ASN A 55 8.03 -6.43 9.43
C ASN A 55 7.66 -6.97 10.82
N ASN A 56 6.46 -6.68 11.29
CA ASN A 56 5.99 -7.09 12.61
C ASN A 56 5.37 -8.50 12.63
N ILE A 57 5.28 -9.18 11.49
CA ILE A 57 4.80 -10.56 11.43
C ILE A 57 6.00 -11.50 11.27
N ALA A 58 5.93 -12.65 11.93
CA ALA A 58 6.94 -13.71 11.87
C ALA A 58 7.12 -14.33 10.47
N THR A 59 6.23 -14.04 9.51
CA THR A 59 6.25 -14.58 8.15
C THR A 59 7.05 -13.68 7.23
N GLN A 60 7.82 -14.28 6.33
CA GLN A 60 8.54 -13.55 5.28
C GLN A 60 7.56 -12.90 4.29
N LEU A 61 7.86 -11.66 3.87
CA LEU A 61 7.11 -11.01 2.79
C LEU A 61 7.47 -11.67 1.45
N THR A 62 6.47 -12.25 0.78
CA THR A 62 6.60 -12.73 -0.59
C THR A 62 6.64 -11.52 -1.54
N ARG A 63 7.82 -11.24 -2.12
CA ARG A 63 8.12 -10.11 -3.04
C ARG A 63 7.94 -8.70 -2.41
N PRO A 64 8.84 -8.27 -1.52
CA PRO A 64 8.83 -6.90 -1.01
C PRO A 64 9.28 -5.93 -2.11
N ALA A 65 8.50 -4.87 -2.33
CA ALA A 65 8.88 -3.73 -3.17
C ALA A 65 8.63 -2.44 -2.40
N ILE A 66 9.63 -1.55 -2.37
CA ILE A 66 9.54 -0.26 -1.69
C ILE A 66 9.52 0.83 -2.76
N ARG A 67 8.52 1.69 -2.72
CA ARG A 67 8.44 2.91 -3.55
C ARG A 67 8.55 4.12 -2.64
N VAL A 68 9.50 5.01 -2.93
CA VAL A 68 9.69 6.27 -2.23
C VAL A 68 9.33 7.40 -3.17
N ILE A 69 8.47 8.31 -2.73
CA ILE A 69 8.08 9.51 -3.49
C ILE A 69 8.53 10.73 -2.69
N TYR A 70 9.19 11.67 -3.35
CA TYR A 70 9.64 12.92 -2.76
C TYR A 70 8.77 14.05 -3.28
N TYR A 71 8.05 14.70 -2.36
CA TYR A 71 7.24 15.87 -2.68
C TYR A 71 8.00 17.14 -2.30
N LYS A 72 8.21 18.03 -3.27
CA LYS A 72 8.78 19.36 -3.03
C LYS A 72 7.77 20.41 -3.45
N LEU A 73 7.33 21.21 -2.48
CA LEU A 73 6.61 22.45 -2.77
C LEU A 73 7.59 23.43 -3.39
N GLN A 74 7.46 23.67 -4.70
CA GLN A 74 8.21 24.72 -5.37
C GLN A 74 7.31 25.96 -5.46
N PRO A 75 7.64 27.08 -4.79
CA PRO A 75 6.91 28.32 -5.00
C PRO A 75 7.18 28.79 -6.43
N LYS A 76 6.15 28.79 -7.28
CA LYS A 76 6.20 29.55 -8.54
C LYS A 76 6.25 31.04 -8.21
N ALA A 77 6.92 31.82 -9.04
CA ALA A 77 7.08 33.28 -8.89
C ALA A 77 5.76 34.07 -8.83
N THR A 78 4.60 33.40 -9.00
CA THR A 78 3.27 34.00 -9.13
C THR A 78 2.30 33.59 -8.01
N GLY A 79 2.77 33.07 -6.88
CA GLY A 79 1.95 32.93 -5.67
C GLY A 79 0.93 31.79 -5.64
N GLU A 80 0.85 30.95 -6.68
CA GLU A 80 0.05 29.72 -6.65
C GLU A 80 0.88 28.50 -6.22
N ILE A 81 0.39 27.81 -5.19
CA ILE A 81 0.93 26.56 -4.65
C ILE A 81 0.23 25.40 -5.38
N SER A 82 0.83 24.90 -6.46
CA SER A 82 0.36 23.69 -7.13
C SER A 82 1.03 22.45 -6.51
N PRO A 83 0.29 21.41 -6.09
CA PRO A 83 0.88 20.12 -5.76
C PRO A 83 1.57 19.55 -7.00
N VAL A 84 2.81 19.09 -6.86
CA VAL A 84 3.58 18.50 -7.97
C VAL A 84 3.25 17.01 -8.04
N GLU A 85 2.76 16.58 -9.20
CA GLU A 85 2.35 15.21 -9.56
C GLU A 85 3.51 14.22 -9.59
#